data_AF-A0A803VQU3-F1
#
_entry.id   AF-A0A803VQU3-F1
#
_cell.length_a   1.000
_cell.length_b   1.000
_cell.length_c   1.000
_cell.angle_alpha   90.00
_cell.angle_beta   90.00
_cell.angle_gamma   90.00
#
_symmetry.space_group_name_H-M   'P 1'
#
loop_
_entity.id
_entity.type
_entity.pdbx_description
1 polymer ?
#
loop_
_entity_poly.entity_id
_entity_poly.type
_entity_poly.pdbx_seq_one_letter_code
_entity_poly.pdbx_strand_id
1 'polypeptide(L)'
;MSLLFHVGMPPAAGNSGFALWSSFWEAGNKLGMAQEPSFPFFSSHLPPGKGSLAATRRVLLMGKPSRFFQPNGGGCWSSSCSGAGESGKSTIVKQMKIIHEDGYSEEECKQYKVVVYSNTIQSIIAIIRAMGRLKIDFGEVARADDARQLFVLAGSAEEGMMTAELAGVIKRLWRDPGVQACFSRSREYQLNDSASYYLNDLDRISQPTYIPTQQDVLRTRVKTTGIVETHFTFKDLYFKMFDVGGQRSERKKWIHCFEGVTAIIFCVALSDYDLVLAEDEEMNRMHESMKLFDSICNNKWFTDTSIILFLNKKDLFEEKIKKSPLTICYPEYTGSNTYEEAAAYIQCQFEDLNRRKDTKEIYTHFTCATDTKNVQFVFDAVTDVIIKNNLKECGLY
;
A
#
# COMPACT_ATOMS: atom_id res chain seq x y z
N MET A 1 53.33 -48.14 13.54
CA MET A 1 52.22 -48.88 12.90
C MET A 1 51.41 -47.85 12.12
N SER A 2 51.42 -47.97 10.80
CA SER A 2 50.92 -47.03 9.80
C SER A 2 49.40 -46.91 9.78
N LEU A 3 48.84 -45.74 9.37
CA LEU A 3 48.22 -45.55 8.05
C LEU A 3 47.45 -44.21 7.95
N LEU A 4 47.74 -43.47 6.87
CA LEU A 4 46.92 -42.43 6.27
C LEU A 4 45.64 -43.02 5.66
N PHE A 5 44.53 -42.28 5.71
CA PHE A 5 43.57 -42.15 4.59
C PHE A 5 42.94 -40.74 4.59
N HIS A 6 42.55 -40.31 3.40
CA HIS A 6 42.34 -38.93 2.96
C HIS A 6 40.84 -38.66 2.67
N VAL A 7 40.44 -37.40 2.85
CA VAL A 7 39.29 -36.65 2.25
C VAL A 7 37.85 -36.91 2.71
N GLY A 8 37.19 -35.81 3.11
CA GLY A 8 35.73 -35.62 3.03
C GLY A 8 35.20 -34.46 3.88
N MET A 9 35.18 -33.23 3.34
CA MET A 9 34.36 -32.13 3.90
C MET A 9 32.87 -32.37 3.60
N PRO A 10 31.95 -32.09 4.55
CA PRO A 10 30.57 -31.73 4.24
C PRO A 10 30.23 -30.28 4.64
N PRO A 11 29.19 -29.70 4.01
CA PRO A 11 28.92 -28.26 3.99
C PRO A 11 28.06 -27.77 5.17
N ALA A 12 28.01 -26.43 5.29
CA ALA A 12 27.28 -25.67 6.29
C ALA A 12 25.77 -26.03 6.40
N ALA A 13 25.33 -26.27 7.64
CA ALA A 13 23.95 -26.20 8.12
C ALA A 13 23.98 -25.29 9.36
N GLY A 14 23.08 -24.34 9.61
CA GLY A 14 21.69 -24.20 9.18
C GLY A 14 20.81 -24.09 10.43
N ASN A 15 20.13 -22.96 10.59
CA ASN A 15 18.85 -22.80 11.31
C ASN A 15 18.70 -23.11 12.83
N SER A 16 19.74 -23.12 13.66
CA SER A 16 19.54 -23.26 15.13
C SER A 16 19.59 -21.95 15.94
N GLY A 17 20.07 -20.83 15.37
CA GLY A 17 20.08 -19.52 16.04
C GLY A 17 18.78 -18.71 15.96
N PHE A 18 17.87 -19.07 15.04
CA PHE A 18 16.72 -18.24 14.67
C PHE A 18 15.47 -18.41 15.56
N ALA A 19 15.27 -19.58 16.17
CA ALA A 19 14.12 -19.80 17.05
C ALA A 19 14.24 -19.02 18.38
N LEU A 20 15.47 -18.78 18.86
CA LEU A 20 15.73 -18.00 20.07
C LEU A 20 15.46 -16.50 19.88
N TRP A 21 15.73 -15.95 18.70
CA TRP A 21 15.58 -14.51 18.43
C TRP A 21 14.12 -14.07 18.24
N SER A 22 13.30 -14.87 17.57
CA SER A 22 11.84 -14.59 17.45
C SER A 22 11.15 -14.61 18.81
N SER A 23 11.59 -15.52 19.69
CA SER A 23 11.09 -15.62 21.07
C SER A 23 11.52 -14.41 21.92
N PHE A 24 12.72 -13.85 21.66
CA PHE A 24 13.21 -12.64 22.34
C PHE A 24 12.46 -11.36 21.93
N TRP A 25 11.99 -11.25 20.69
CA TRP A 25 11.15 -10.13 20.25
C TRP A 25 9.77 -10.14 20.91
N GLU A 26 9.14 -11.31 21.02
CA GLU A 26 7.85 -11.46 21.71
C GLU A 26 7.98 -11.35 23.24
N ALA A 27 9.09 -11.80 23.82
CA ALA A 27 9.35 -11.71 25.26
C ALA A 27 9.82 -10.31 25.72
N GLY A 28 10.65 -9.62 24.93
CA GLY A 28 11.17 -8.29 25.25
C GLY A 28 10.08 -7.21 25.30
N ASN A 29 9.04 -7.34 24.47
CA ASN A 29 7.86 -6.46 24.49
C ASN A 29 6.95 -6.67 25.71
N LYS A 30 7.04 -7.82 26.40
CA LYS A 30 6.23 -8.11 27.60
C LYS A 30 6.91 -7.73 28.91
N LEU A 31 8.23 -7.57 28.96
CA LEU A 31 8.97 -7.45 30.22
C LEU A 31 9.82 -6.18 30.38
N GLY A 32 9.86 -5.28 29.41
CA GLY A 32 10.48 -3.95 29.59
C GLY A 32 11.97 -3.98 29.97
N MET A 33 12.68 -5.07 29.70
CA MET A 33 14.11 -5.21 29.96
C MET A 33 14.81 -5.83 28.75
N ALA A 34 15.74 -5.09 28.15
CA ALA A 34 16.73 -5.64 27.24
C ALA A 34 18.04 -4.88 27.45
N GLN A 35 18.99 -5.54 28.14
CA GLN A 35 20.39 -5.16 28.16
C GLN A 35 21.03 -5.47 26.80
N GLU A 36 21.95 -4.60 26.38
CA GLU A 36 22.71 -4.65 25.14
C GLU A 36 23.62 -5.89 25.04
N PRO A 37 23.71 -6.55 23.88
CA PRO A 37 24.87 -7.36 23.55
C PRO A 37 25.85 -6.55 22.68
N SER A 38 27.05 -6.30 23.21
CA SER A 38 28.19 -5.74 22.48
C SER A 38 28.75 -6.74 21.46
N PHE A 39 28.90 -6.34 20.20
CA PHE A 39 29.62 -7.10 19.16
C PHE A 39 30.70 -6.23 18.47
N PRO A 40 31.80 -6.84 17.97
CA PRO A 40 33.03 -6.14 17.63
C PRO A 40 32.96 -5.44 16.26
N PHE A 41 33.60 -4.26 16.20
CA PHE A 41 33.77 -3.43 15.01
C PHE A 41 34.52 -4.16 13.89
N PHE A 42 33.91 -4.26 12.71
CA PHE A 42 34.63 -4.43 11.44
C PHE A 42 34.68 -3.09 10.72
N SER A 43 35.84 -2.44 10.74
CA SER A 43 36.13 -1.25 9.95
C SER A 43 36.48 -1.66 8.53
N SER A 44 35.62 -1.35 7.55
CA SER A 44 35.98 -1.37 6.14
C SER A 44 36.48 0.02 5.71
N HIS A 45 37.76 0.12 5.36
CA HIS A 45 38.33 1.32 4.75
C HIS A 45 37.77 1.53 3.33
N LEU A 46 37.16 2.69 3.09
CA LEU A 46 36.88 3.21 1.75
C LEU A 46 38.12 3.94 1.21
N PRO A 47 38.47 3.82 -0.09
CA PRO A 47 39.61 4.52 -0.67
C PRO A 47 39.29 6.01 -0.89
N PRO A 48 40.27 6.92 -0.78
CA PRO A 48 40.03 8.34 -0.91
C PRO A 48 40.11 8.76 -2.39
N GLY A 49 39.10 9.50 -2.87
CA GLY A 49 39.20 10.27 -4.11
C GLY A 49 38.01 10.19 -5.05
N LYS A 50 36.99 11.02 -4.79
CA LYS A 50 36.31 11.89 -5.77
C LYS A 50 35.32 12.78 -5.01
N GLY A 51 35.43 14.08 -5.25
CA GLY A 51 34.72 15.13 -4.54
C GLY A 51 33.19 15.07 -4.71
N SER A 52 32.51 15.58 -3.68
CA SER A 52 31.06 15.74 -3.55
C SER A 52 30.25 14.44 -3.65
N LEU A 53 30.27 13.64 -2.58
CA LEU A 53 29.18 12.70 -2.31
C LEU A 53 27.90 13.51 -2.12
N ALA A 54 27.09 13.66 -3.17
CA ALA A 54 25.69 14.00 -3.01
C ALA A 54 25.09 12.93 -2.08
N ALA A 55 24.84 13.29 -0.83
CA ALA A 55 24.39 12.34 0.18
C ALA A 55 23.09 11.69 -0.28
N THR A 56 23.16 10.39 -0.60
CA THR A 56 21.98 9.63 -1.06
C THR A 56 20.96 9.58 0.06
N ARG A 57 19.73 10.02 -0.19
CA ARG A 57 18.66 10.06 0.80
C ARG A 57 17.82 8.80 0.70
N ARG A 58 17.78 8.00 1.77
CA ARG A 58 16.96 6.78 1.84
C ARG A 58 15.61 7.12 2.47
N VAL A 59 14.53 6.93 1.72
CA VAL A 59 13.15 7.19 2.14
C VAL A 59 12.40 5.87 2.21
N LEU A 60 11.80 5.58 3.36
CA LEU A 60 11.05 4.34 3.57
C LEU A 60 9.53 4.61 3.56
N LEU A 61 8.81 4.00 2.61
CA LEU A 61 7.35 4.07 2.53
C LEU A 61 6.73 2.95 3.36
N MET A 62 5.97 3.32 4.40
CA MET A 62 5.25 2.38 5.27
C MET A 62 3.76 2.70 5.29
N GLY A 63 2.94 1.70 5.63
CA GLY A 63 1.48 1.84 5.63
C GLY A 63 0.76 0.51 5.44
N LYS A 64 -0.56 0.55 5.59
CA LYS A 64 -1.40 -0.64 5.75
C LYS A 64 -1.41 -1.68 4.59
N PRO A 65 -1.77 -2.95 4.89
CA PRO A 65 -1.55 -4.16 4.05
C PRO A 65 -2.58 -4.45 2.96
N SER A 66 -2.16 -5.02 1.79
CA SER A 66 -2.90 -5.53 0.56
C SER A 66 -2.85 -7.07 0.38
N ARG A 67 -3.91 -7.89 0.46
CA ARG A 67 -3.83 -9.40 0.40
C ARG A 67 -3.18 -10.06 -0.85
N PHE A 68 -2.61 -11.28 -0.69
CA PHE A 68 -2.21 -12.32 -1.70
C PHE A 68 -2.91 -13.65 -1.45
N PHE A 69 -3.00 -14.45 -2.51
CA PHE A 69 -3.00 -15.91 -2.46
C PHE A 69 -2.08 -16.44 -3.57
N GLN A 70 -1.36 -17.54 -3.30
CA GLN A 70 -0.39 -18.16 -4.21
C GLN A 70 -1.14 -19.05 -5.22
N PRO A 71 -0.82 -19.05 -6.54
CA PRO A 71 -1.20 -20.15 -7.40
C PRO A 71 -0.21 -21.28 -7.17
N ASN A 72 -0.70 -22.44 -6.71
CA ASN A 72 -0.01 -23.67 -7.05
C ASN A 72 -0.10 -23.83 -8.56
N GLY A 73 1.03 -24.17 -9.18
CA GLY A 73 1.06 -24.53 -10.60
C GLY A 73 -0.04 -25.55 -10.93
N GLY A 74 -0.79 -25.26 -11.98
CA GLY A 74 -1.92 -26.07 -12.43
C GLY A 74 -3.17 -25.22 -12.60
N GLY A 75 -3.57 -25.01 -13.85
CA GLY A 75 -4.70 -24.15 -14.23
C GLY A 75 -5.97 -24.47 -13.45
N CYS A 76 -6.38 -23.53 -12.60
CA CYS A 76 -7.74 -23.35 -12.12
C CYS A 76 -7.77 -22.01 -11.36
N TRP A 77 -8.58 -21.06 -11.80
CA TRP A 77 -8.86 -19.83 -11.07
C TRP A 77 -9.54 -20.18 -9.74
N SER A 78 -8.75 -20.45 -8.70
CA SER A 78 -9.26 -20.55 -7.34
C SER A 78 -9.66 -19.15 -6.87
N SER A 79 -10.96 -18.91 -6.97
CA SER A 79 -11.65 -17.71 -6.50
C SER A 79 -11.37 -17.43 -5.03
N SER A 80 -10.59 -16.39 -4.73
CA SER A 80 -10.40 -15.89 -3.36
C SER A 80 -10.13 -14.39 -3.37
N CYS A 81 -10.95 -13.65 -2.61
CA CYS A 81 -11.10 -12.19 -2.65
C CYS A 81 -9.79 -11.39 -2.54
N SER A 82 -9.42 -10.72 -3.64
CA SER A 82 -8.35 -9.71 -3.75
C SER A 82 -8.85 -8.35 -3.27
N GLY A 83 -9.04 -8.19 -1.96
CA GLY A 83 -9.39 -6.90 -1.42
C GLY A 83 -9.00 -6.81 0.03
N ALA A 84 -7.93 -6.09 0.32
CA ALA A 84 -7.75 -5.28 1.52
C ALA A 84 -6.30 -4.88 1.56
N GLY A 85 -6.07 -3.62 1.18
CA GLY A 85 -4.86 -2.84 1.35
C GLY A 85 -4.61 -1.86 0.26
N GLU A 86 -4.95 -0.62 0.54
CA GLU A 86 -4.87 0.44 -0.44
C GLU A 86 -4.39 1.71 0.26
N SER A 87 -3.44 1.67 1.20
CA SER A 87 -2.98 2.93 1.81
C SER A 87 -2.33 3.91 0.81
N GLY A 88 -1.98 3.43 -0.39
CA GLY A 88 -1.48 4.25 -1.50
C GLY A 88 0.04 4.30 -1.67
N LYS A 89 0.80 3.47 -0.94
CA LYS A 89 2.28 3.42 -1.02
C LYS A 89 2.78 3.25 -2.46
N SER A 90 2.35 2.19 -3.14
CA SER A 90 2.79 1.90 -4.50
C SER A 90 2.29 2.94 -5.49
N THR A 91 1.15 3.59 -5.22
CA THR A 91 0.69 4.74 -6.01
C THR A 91 1.64 5.93 -5.88
N ILE A 92 2.17 6.20 -4.68
CA ILE A 92 3.19 7.24 -4.47
C ILE A 92 4.48 6.92 -5.22
N VAL A 93 4.94 5.66 -5.20
CA VAL A 93 6.11 5.24 -6.00
C VAL A 93 5.88 5.49 -7.49
N LYS A 94 4.71 5.10 -8.00
CA LYS A 94 4.36 5.37 -9.40
C LYS A 94 4.37 6.87 -9.72
N GLN A 95 3.92 7.71 -8.80
CA GLN A 95 3.98 9.17 -8.95
C GLN A 95 5.41 9.68 -9.03
N MET A 96 6.37 9.10 -8.30
CA MET A 96 7.78 9.52 -8.40
C MET A 96 8.31 9.35 -9.82
N LYS A 97 7.95 8.25 -10.51
CA LYS A 97 8.29 8.04 -11.92
C LYS A 97 7.61 9.08 -12.83
N ILE A 98 6.35 9.41 -12.58
CA ILE A 98 5.60 10.42 -13.35
C ILE A 98 6.19 11.82 -13.19
N ILE A 99 6.57 12.21 -11.97
CA ILE A 99 6.98 13.57 -11.66
C ILE A 99 8.48 13.76 -11.96
N HIS A 100 9.31 12.71 -11.80
CA HIS A 100 10.77 12.83 -11.81
C HIS A 100 11.50 11.99 -12.87
N GLU A 101 10.79 11.13 -13.64
CA GLU A 101 11.41 10.22 -14.63
C GLU A 101 10.60 10.15 -15.95
N ASP A 102 10.14 11.29 -16.48
CA ASP A 102 9.39 11.42 -17.75
C ASP A 102 8.07 10.62 -17.84
N GLY A 103 7.66 9.98 -16.75
CA GLY A 103 6.47 9.14 -16.67
C GLY A 103 6.61 7.78 -17.33
N TYR A 104 5.45 7.21 -17.66
CA TYR A 104 5.37 5.87 -18.24
C TYR A 104 5.39 5.95 -19.76
N SER A 105 6.32 5.22 -20.40
CA SER A 105 6.33 5.09 -21.85
C SER A 105 5.09 4.35 -22.36
N GLU A 106 4.83 4.40 -23.66
CA GLU A 106 3.71 3.66 -24.26
C GLU A 106 3.88 2.14 -24.07
N GLU A 107 5.10 1.63 -24.19
CA GLU A 107 5.48 0.24 -23.97
C GLU A 107 5.25 -0.19 -22.52
N GLU A 108 5.64 0.65 -21.56
CA GLU A 108 5.37 0.41 -20.14
C GLU A 108 3.87 0.41 -19.88
N CYS A 109 3.12 1.39 -20.41
CA CYS A 109 1.67 1.45 -20.29
C CYS A 109 0.99 0.20 -20.85
N LYS A 110 1.46 -0.34 -21.99
CA LYS A 110 0.94 -1.59 -22.56
C LYS A 110 1.08 -2.78 -21.61
N GLN A 111 2.14 -2.85 -20.81
CA GLN A 111 2.31 -3.91 -19.82
C GLN A 111 1.24 -3.87 -18.71
N TYR A 112 0.72 -2.69 -18.37
CA TYR A 112 -0.36 -2.54 -17.39
C TYR A 112 -1.74 -2.89 -17.94
N LYS A 113 -1.91 -3.12 -19.25
CA LYS A 113 -3.22 -3.40 -19.87
C LYS A 113 -3.89 -4.63 -19.26
N VAL A 114 -3.11 -5.70 -19.09
CA VAL A 114 -3.55 -6.95 -18.44
C VAL A 114 -4.01 -6.71 -17.00
N VAL A 115 -3.29 -5.86 -16.28
CA VAL A 115 -3.60 -5.52 -14.88
C VAL A 115 -4.90 -4.73 -14.80
N VAL A 116 -5.10 -3.74 -15.68
CA VAL A 116 -6.35 -2.97 -15.75
C VAL A 116 -7.53 -3.90 -15.98
N TYR A 117 -7.45 -4.78 -16.98
CA TYR A 117 -8.53 -5.73 -17.28
C TYR A 117 -8.81 -6.65 -16.10
N SER A 118 -7.77 -7.21 -15.49
CA SER A 118 -7.89 -8.05 -14.30
C SER A 118 -8.58 -7.31 -13.16
N ASN A 119 -8.19 -6.07 -12.88
CA ASN A 119 -8.83 -5.25 -11.84
C ASN A 119 -10.30 -4.95 -12.15
N THR A 120 -10.66 -4.65 -13.39
CA THR A 120 -12.05 -4.42 -13.80
C THR A 120 -12.91 -5.67 -13.60
N ILE A 121 -12.45 -6.81 -14.11
CA ILE A 121 -13.17 -8.09 -14.05
C ILE A 121 -13.32 -8.55 -12.60
N GLN A 122 -12.25 -8.47 -11.80
CA GLN A 122 -12.31 -8.83 -10.38
C GLN A 122 -13.25 -7.92 -9.59
N SER A 123 -13.30 -6.62 -9.92
CA SER A 123 -14.18 -5.67 -9.24
C SER A 123 -15.66 -6.00 -9.46
N ILE A 124 -16.07 -6.25 -10.71
CA ILE A 124 -17.47 -6.60 -10.98
C ILE A 124 -17.83 -7.98 -10.39
N ILE A 125 -16.92 -8.97 -10.47
CA ILE A 125 -17.13 -10.28 -9.83
C ILE A 125 -17.31 -10.14 -8.32
N ALA A 126 -16.53 -9.28 -7.66
CA ALA A 126 -16.64 -9.04 -6.22
C ALA A 126 -18.02 -8.46 -5.85
N ILE A 127 -18.54 -7.52 -6.65
CA ILE A 127 -19.88 -6.94 -6.46
C ILE A 127 -20.96 -8.00 -6.64
N ILE A 128 -20.92 -8.79 -7.72
CA ILE A 128 -21.91 -9.85 -7.97
C ILE A 128 -21.90 -10.92 -6.86
N ARG A 129 -20.72 -11.30 -6.36
CA ARG A 129 -20.61 -12.20 -5.20
C ARG A 129 -21.18 -11.57 -3.92
N ALA A 130 -21.00 -10.27 -3.72
CA ALA A 130 -21.56 -9.56 -2.59
C ALA A 130 -23.08 -9.48 -2.64
N MET A 131 -23.69 -9.33 -3.82
CA MET A 131 -25.15 -9.38 -3.98
C MET A 131 -25.76 -10.67 -3.41
N GLY A 132 -25.17 -11.83 -3.71
CA GLY A 132 -25.66 -13.12 -3.19
C GLY A 132 -25.53 -13.26 -1.66
N ARG A 133 -24.52 -12.62 -1.06
CA ARG A 133 -24.31 -12.58 0.40
C ARG A 133 -25.27 -11.60 1.09
N LEU A 134 -25.41 -10.41 0.51
CA LEU A 134 -26.25 -9.32 1.03
C LEU A 134 -27.74 -9.47 0.67
N LYS A 135 -28.09 -10.53 -0.08
CA LYS A 135 -29.45 -10.81 -0.57
C LYS A 135 -30.03 -9.63 -1.34
N ILE A 136 -29.24 -9.08 -2.26
CA ILE A 136 -29.65 -8.01 -3.18
C ILE A 136 -29.98 -8.65 -4.51
N ASP A 137 -31.22 -8.51 -4.95
CA ASP A 137 -31.66 -8.97 -6.25
C ASP A 137 -31.20 -8.02 -7.37
N PHE A 138 -31.12 -8.54 -8.60
CA PHE A 138 -30.96 -7.69 -9.77
C PHE A 138 -32.17 -6.80 -9.99
N GLY A 139 -31.97 -5.59 -10.52
CA GLY A 139 -33.07 -4.74 -10.95
C GLY A 139 -33.81 -5.31 -12.16
N GLU A 140 -33.08 -5.96 -13.07
CA GLU A 140 -33.64 -6.68 -14.22
C GLU A 140 -33.38 -8.19 -14.16
N VAL A 141 -34.42 -9.00 -14.33
CA VAL A 141 -34.32 -10.48 -14.28
C VAL A 141 -33.34 -11.04 -15.31
N ALA A 142 -33.23 -10.41 -16.49
CA ALA A 142 -32.31 -10.82 -17.54
C ALA A 142 -30.83 -10.73 -17.13
N ARG A 143 -30.49 -9.92 -16.10
CA ARG A 143 -29.12 -9.79 -15.60
C ARG A 143 -28.61 -11.05 -14.91
N ALA A 144 -29.50 -11.96 -14.49
CA ALA A 144 -29.09 -13.24 -13.94
C ALA A 144 -28.31 -14.10 -14.96
N ASP A 145 -28.70 -14.05 -16.24
CA ASP A 145 -27.98 -14.74 -17.31
C ASP A 145 -26.66 -14.05 -17.64
N ASP A 146 -26.64 -12.71 -17.67
CA ASP A 146 -25.41 -11.93 -17.81
C ASP A 146 -24.40 -12.27 -16.69
N ALA A 147 -24.86 -12.43 -15.45
CA ALA A 147 -24.00 -12.82 -14.33
C ALA A 147 -23.42 -14.23 -14.51
N ARG A 148 -24.19 -15.19 -15.02
CA ARG A 148 -23.68 -16.53 -15.36
C ARG A 148 -22.64 -16.47 -16.48
N GLN A 149 -22.93 -15.72 -17.54
CA GLN A 149 -21.99 -15.49 -18.65
C GLN A 149 -20.69 -14.84 -18.18
N LEU A 150 -20.76 -13.86 -17.27
CA LEU A 150 -19.57 -13.22 -16.69
C LEU A 150 -18.62 -14.26 -16.09
N PHE A 151 -19.11 -15.21 -15.29
CA PHE A 151 -18.26 -16.22 -14.67
C PHE A 151 -17.65 -17.20 -15.68
N VAL A 152 -18.40 -17.57 -16.72
CA VAL A 152 -17.91 -18.44 -17.80
C VAL A 152 -16.81 -17.73 -18.58
N LEU A 153 -17.10 -16.52 -19.08
CA LEU A 153 -16.19 -15.73 -19.91
C LEU A 153 -14.94 -15.30 -19.13
N ALA A 154 -15.07 -14.93 -17.85
CA ALA A 154 -13.92 -14.59 -17.02
C ALA A 154 -13.05 -15.81 -16.68
N GLY A 155 -13.64 -17.01 -16.61
CA GLY A 155 -12.92 -18.26 -16.39
C GLY A 155 -12.21 -18.79 -17.64
N SER A 156 -12.74 -18.48 -18.83
CA SER A 156 -12.19 -18.90 -20.13
C SER A 156 -11.34 -17.83 -20.82
N ALA A 157 -11.37 -16.58 -20.36
CA ALA A 157 -10.58 -15.51 -20.94
C ALA A 157 -9.08 -15.85 -20.85
N GLU A 158 -8.40 -15.85 -21.99
CA GLU A 158 -6.94 -15.85 -22.03
C GLU A 158 -6.41 -14.68 -21.19
N GLU A 159 -5.32 -14.92 -20.46
CA GLU A 159 -4.75 -13.92 -19.56
C GLU A 159 -4.56 -12.58 -20.29
N GLY A 160 -5.27 -11.56 -19.82
CA GLY A 160 -5.09 -10.19 -20.32
C GLY A 160 -5.91 -9.79 -21.54
N MET A 161 -6.98 -10.52 -21.87
CA MET A 161 -7.92 -10.10 -22.93
C MET A 161 -9.27 -9.62 -22.38
N MET A 162 -9.77 -8.51 -22.94
CA MET A 162 -11.13 -8.00 -22.75
C MET A 162 -11.86 -8.13 -24.08
N THR A 163 -12.66 -9.20 -24.23
CA THR A 163 -13.45 -9.38 -25.45
C THR A 163 -14.64 -8.41 -25.47
N ALA A 164 -15.14 -8.07 -26.66
CA ALA A 164 -16.31 -7.21 -26.79
C ALA A 164 -17.56 -7.81 -26.12
N GLU A 165 -17.68 -9.14 -26.15
CA GLU A 165 -18.75 -9.87 -25.47
C GLU A 165 -18.66 -9.70 -23.95
N LEU A 166 -17.49 -9.95 -23.35
CA LEU A 166 -17.25 -9.78 -21.92
C LEU A 166 -17.50 -8.32 -21.48
N ALA A 167 -16.98 -7.35 -22.24
CA ALA A 167 -17.23 -5.94 -21.98
C ALA A 167 -18.74 -5.62 -22.04
N GLY A 168 -19.45 -6.16 -23.02
CA GLY A 168 -20.91 -6.00 -23.13
C GLY A 168 -21.67 -6.53 -21.91
N VAL A 169 -21.30 -7.72 -21.43
CA VAL A 169 -21.86 -8.32 -20.20
C VAL A 169 -21.59 -7.45 -18.99
N ILE A 170 -20.33 -7.05 -18.77
CA ILE A 170 -19.94 -6.20 -17.64
C ILE A 170 -20.69 -4.86 -17.67
N LYS A 171 -20.85 -4.26 -18.86
CA LYS A 171 -21.56 -2.99 -19.03
C LYS A 171 -23.04 -3.09 -18.64
N ARG A 172 -23.72 -4.17 -19.04
CA ARG A 172 -25.13 -4.40 -18.69
C ARG A 172 -25.29 -4.65 -17.20
N LEU A 173 -24.41 -5.45 -16.60
CA LEU A 173 -24.39 -5.68 -15.16
C LEU A 173 -24.11 -4.38 -14.39
N TRP A 174 -23.11 -3.60 -14.79
CA TRP A 174 -22.77 -2.36 -14.09
C TRP A 174 -23.90 -1.32 -14.11
N ARG A 175 -24.71 -1.29 -15.17
CA ARG A 175 -25.89 -0.42 -15.26
C ARG A 175 -27.10 -0.89 -14.45
N ASP A 176 -27.10 -2.12 -13.96
CA ASP A 176 -28.23 -2.67 -13.20
C ASP A 176 -28.40 -1.93 -11.86
N PRO A 177 -29.63 -1.51 -11.50
CA PRO A 177 -29.90 -0.85 -10.23
C PRO A 177 -29.54 -1.67 -8.99
N GLY A 178 -29.71 -2.99 -9.03
CA GLY A 178 -29.34 -3.90 -7.94
C GLY A 178 -27.83 -3.99 -7.76
N VAL A 179 -27.08 -4.02 -8.87
CA VAL A 179 -25.61 -3.95 -8.86
C VAL A 179 -25.12 -2.60 -8.30
N GLN A 180 -25.72 -1.48 -8.70
CA GLN A 180 -25.41 -0.15 -8.16
C GLN A 180 -25.75 -0.04 -6.67
N ALA A 181 -26.88 -0.58 -6.23
CA ALA A 181 -27.25 -0.66 -4.82
C ALA A 181 -26.24 -1.48 -4.01
N CYS A 182 -25.78 -2.61 -4.54
CA CYS A 182 -24.72 -3.40 -3.90
C CYS A 182 -23.40 -2.63 -3.81
N PHE A 183 -22.99 -1.96 -4.90
CA PHE A 183 -21.79 -1.12 -4.93
C PHE A 183 -21.83 0.00 -3.87
N SER A 184 -23.00 0.62 -3.65
CA SER A 184 -23.18 1.64 -2.61
C SER A 184 -22.93 1.12 -1.19
N ARG A 185 -23.10 -0.20 -0.98
CA ARG A 185 -22.85 -0.94 0.26
C ARG A 185 -21.47 -1.62 0.27
N SER A 186 -20.54 -1.15 -0.56
CA SER A 186 -19.19 -1.73 -0.69
C SER A 186 -18.37 -1.78 0.60
N ARG A 187 -18.73 -1.03 1.66
CA ARG A 187 -18.11 -1.16 2.98
C ARG A 187 -18.35 -2.52 3.66
N GLU A 188 -19.41 -3.21 3.29
CA GLU A 188 -19.81 -4.51 3.87
C GLU A 188 -19.04 -5.70 3.26
N TYR A 189 -18.18 -5.43 2.28
CA TYR A 189 -17.33 -6.43 1.66
C TYR A 189 -16.04 -5.81 1.16
N GLN A 190 -15.19 -6.64 0.55
CA GLN A 190 -13.89 -6.21 0.06
C GLN A 190 -14.00 -5.86 -1.43
N LEU A 191 -13.80 -4.59 -1.75
CA LEU A 191 -13.84 -4.06 -3.11
C LEU A 191 -12.63 -3.15 -3.37
N ASN A 192 -12.16 -3.10 -4.61
CA ASN A 192 -11.11 -2.18 -5.04
C ASN A 192 -11.64 -0.73 -5.09
N ASP A 193 -10.90 0.23 -4.55
CA ASP A 193 -11.28 1.65 -4.60
C ASP A 193 -11.40 2.17 -6.05
N SER A 194 -10.61 1.61 -6.97
CA SER A 194 -10.64 1.96 -8.41
C SER A 194 -11.79 1.30 -9.18
N ALA A 195 -12.68 0.54 -8.53
CA ALA A 195 -13.74 -0.21 -9.20
C ALA A 195 -14.64 0.68 -10.06
N SER A 196 -15.17 1.77 -9.50
CA SER A 196 -16.04 2.70 -10.23
C SER A 196 -15.31 3.39 -11.37
N TYR A 197 -14.04 3.76 -11.19
CA TYR A 197 -13.23 4.40 -12.22
C TYR A 197 -13.16 3.54 -13.49
N TYR A 198 -12.79 2.26 -13.36
CA TYR A 198 -12.69 1.38 -14.53
C TYR A 198 -14.06 0.97 -15.11
N LEU A 199 -15.04 0.71 -14.25
CA LEU A 199 -16.37 0.27 -14.70
C LEU A 199 -17.15 1.40 -15.40
N ASN A 200 -16.94 2.65 -15.02
CA ASN A 200 -17.52 3.82 -15.71
C ASN A 200 -16.88 4.06 -17.08
N ASP A 201 -15.58 3.77 -17.23
CA ASP A 201 -14.82 3.95 -18.47
C ASP A 201 -14.75 2.67 -19.33
N LEU A 202 -15.70 1.74 -19.16
CA LEU A 202 -15.62 0.43 -19.80
C LEU A 202 -15.49 0.51 -21.33
N ASP A 203 -16.18 1.48 -21.94
CA ASP A 203 -16.16 1.69 -23.39
C ASP A 203 -14.78 2.10 -23.93
N ARG A 204 -14.01 2.86 -23.14
CA ARG A 204 -12.64 3.26 -23.47
C ARG A 204 -11.69 2.10 -23.31
N ILE A 205 -11.78 1.38 -22.19
CA ILE A 205 -10.85 0.29 -21.89
C ILE A 205 -11.08 -0.94 -22.76
N SER A 206 -12.29 -1.16 -23.28
CA SER A 206 -12.59 -2.33 -24.13
C SER A 206 -12.24 -2.14 -25.61
N GLN A 207 -11.68 -0.99 -26.01
CA GLN A 207 -11.29 -0.77 -27.39
C GLN A 207 -10.11 -1.67 -27.79
N PRO A 208 -10.07 -2.22 -29.01
CA PRO A 208 -8.93 -3.02 -29.47
C PRO A 208 -7.59 -2.26 -29.40
N THR A 209 -7.64 -0.96 -29.72
CA THR A 209 -6.51 -0.03 -29.70
C THR A 209 -6.22 0.56 -28.31
N TYR A 210 -6.92 0.12 -27.27
CA TYR A 210 -6.73 0.65 -25.92
C TYR A 210 -5.28 0.50 -25.45
N ILE A 211 -4.69 1.61 -25.03
CA ILE A 211 -3.43 1.69 -24.30
C ILE A 211 -3.75 2.39 -22.97
N PRO A 212 -3.39 1.81 -21.81
CA PRO A 212 -3.58 2.45 -20.53
C PRO A 212 -2.96 3.84 -20.48
N THR A 213 -3.71 4.79 -19.93
CA THR A 213 -3.18 6.12 -19.61
C THR A 213 -2.35 6.06 -18.33
N GLN A 214 -1.56 7.09 -18.04
CA GLN A 214 -0.88 7.19 -16.75
C GLN A 214 -1.86 7.15 -15.56
N GLN A 215 -3.08 7.69 -15.74
CA GLN A 215 -4.12 7.61 -14.72
C GLN A 215 -4.63 6.19 -14.51
N ASP A 216 -4.75 5.40 -15.59
CA ASP A 216 -5.08 3.98 -15.48
C ASP A 216 -3.96 3.23 -14.74
N VAL A 217 -2.69 3.51 -15.06
CA VAL A 217 -1.52 2.92 -14.40
C VAL A 217 -1.49 3.24 -12.90
N LEU A 218 -1.73 4.50 -12.51
CA LEU A 218 -1.78 4.92 -11.11
C LEU A 218 -2.87 4.19 -10.32
N ARG A 219 -4.02 3.93 -10.95
CA ARG A 219 -5.18 3.28 -10.35
C ARG A 219 -5.10 1.76 -10.35
N THR A 220 -4.10 1.17 -11.03
CA THR A 220 -3.92 -0.28 -11.01
C THR A 220 -3.50 -0.75 -9.63
N ARG A 221 -4.13 -1.83 -9.21
CA ARG A 221 -3.85 -2.57 -8.00
C ARG A 221 -3.08 -3.83 -8.35
N VAL A 222 -1.81 -3.81 -7.99
CA VAL A 222 -0.95 -4.99 -7.89
C VAL A 222 -0.50 -5.07 -6.45
N LYS A 223 -0.61 -6.25 -5.83
CA LYS A 223 -0.06 -6.42 -4.50
C LYS A 223 1.46 -6.34 -4.55
N THR A 224 2.06 -5.49 -3.73
CA THR A 224 3.50 -5.50 -3.44
C THR A 224 3.86 -6.71 -2.58
N THR A 225 4.78 -7.53 -3.08
CA THR A 225 5.47 -8.60 -2.33
C THR A 225 6.93 -8.26 -2.17
N GLY A 226 7.47 -8.43 -0.96
CA GLY A 226 8.86 -8.10 -0.68
C GLY A 226 9.10 -6.58 -0.55
N ILE A 227 10.28 -6.17 -1.01
CA ILE A 227 10.79 -4.81 -0.93
C ILE A 227 11.10 -4.39 -2.36
N VAL A 228 10.51 -3.28 -2.79
CA VAL A 228 10.80 -2.66 -4.08
C VAL A 228 11.61 -1.40 -3.81
N GLU A 229 12.79 -1.31 -4.42
CA GLU A 229 13.64 -0.12 -4.37
C GLU A 229 13.49 0.66 -5.68
N THR A 230 13.23 1.96 -5.59
CA THR A 230 13.11 2.86 -6.72
C THR A 230 14.07 4.03 -6.51
N HIS A 231 14.79 4.39 -7.57
CA HIS A 231 15.72 5.51 -7.57
C HIS A 231 15.12 6.64 -8.38
N PHE A 232 15.38 7.89 -7.99
CA PHE A 232 15.07 9.06 -8.81
C PHE A 232 15.92 10.24 -8.35
N THR A 233 16.03 11.26 -9.19
CA THR A 233 16.74 12.50 -8.86
C THR A 233 15.74 13.64 -8.75
N PHE A 234 15.83 14.45 -7.69
CA PHE A 234 14.96 15.60 -7.48
C PHE A 234 15.71 16.72 -6.76
N LYS A 235 15.64 17.97 -7.27
CA LYS A 235 16.41 19.13 -6.76
C LYS A 235 17.91 18.81 -6.56
N ASP A 236 18.53 18.16 -7.54
CA ASP A 236 19.93 17.68 -7.51
C ASP A 236 20.27 16.70 -6.37
N LEU A 237 19.25 16.13 -5.72
CA LEU A 237 19.39 15.09 -4.70
C LEU A 237 19.00 13.73 -5.27
N TYR A 238 19.79 12.72 -4.94
CA TYR A 238 19.51 11.33 -5.28
C TYR A 238 18.69 10.67 -4.17
N PHE A 239 17.48 10.23 -4.53
CA PHE A 239 16.58 9.53 -3.63
C PHE A 239 16.60 8.03 -3.89
N LYS A 240 16.59 7.26 -2.81
CA LYS A 240 16.31 5.82 -2.79
C LYS A 240 15.04 5.58 -2.00
N MET A 241 13.95 5.29 -2.68
CA MET A 241 12.65 5.03 -2.09
C MET A 241 12.42 3.52 -1.97
N PHE A 242 12.04 3.07 -0.77
CA PHE A 242 11.76 1.67 -0.48
C PHE A 242 10.25 1.49 -0.24
N ASP A 243 9.55 0.79 -1.13
CA ASP A 243 8.16 0.33 -0.91
C ASP A 243 8.17 -1.08 -0.34
N VAL A 244 7.73 -1.19 0.92
CA VAL A 244 7.64 -2.47 1.62
C VAL A 244 6.20 -2.94 1.67
N GLY A 245 6.00 -4.24 1.47
CA GLY A 245 4.69 -4.86 1.60
C GLY A 245 4.06 -4.57 2.97
N GLY A 246 2.84 -4.02 2.98
CA GLY A 246 2.17 -3.61 4.22
C GLY A 246 1.67 -4.75 5.13
N GLN A 247 1.60 -5.97 4.58
CA GLN A 247 1.01 -7.20 5.19
C GLN A 247 1.73 -7.67 6.42
N ARG A 248 0.97 -8.22 7.38
CA ARG A 248 1.52 -8.84 8.58
C ARG A 248 2.61 -9.89 8.24
N SER A 249 2.42 -10.66 7.17
CA SER A 249 3.42 -11.62 6.67
C SER A 249 4.69 -10.97 6.12
N GLU A 250 4.58 -9.76 5.55
CA GLU A 250 5.70 -9.02 4.95
C GLU A 250 6.44 -8.15 5.97
N ARG A 251 5.80 -7.80 7.10
CA ARG A 251 6.39 -6.95 8.16
C ARG A 251 7.70 -7.50 8.73
N LYS A 252 7.86 -8.83 8.74
CA LYS A 252 9.13 -9.48 9.15
C LYS A 252 10.32 -9.03 8.29
N LYS A 253 10.07 -8.59 7.05
CA LYS A 253 11.10 -8.14 6.11
C LYS A 253 11.47 -6.66 6.29
N TRP A 254 10.67 -5.88 7.02
CA TRP A 254 10.87 -4.43 7.14
C TRP A 254 12.20 -4.07 7.78
N ILE A 255 12.67 -4.89 8.73
CA ILE A 255 13.96 -4.69 9.41
C ILE A 255 15.14 -4.59 8.43
N HIS A 256 15.05 -5.22 7.26
CA HIS A 256 16.08 -5.15 6.21
C HIS A 256 16.20 -3.76 5.56
N CYS A 257 15.22 -2.88 5.79
CA CYS A 257 15.18 -1.53 5.22
C CYS A 257 15.45 -0.42 6.24
N PHE A 258 15.64 -0.75 7.52
CA PHE A 258 15.65 0.26 8.60
C PHE A 258 16.99 0.97 8.77
N GLU A 259 18.09 0.38 8.32
CA GLU A 259 19.41 0.98 8.46
C GLU A 259 19.58 2.19 7.54
N GLY A 260 20.04 3.32 8.09
CA GLY A 260 20.37 4.52 7.32
C GLY A 260 19.18 5.20 6.64
N VAL A 261 17.95 5.01 7.14
CA VAL A 261 16.75 5.70 6.65
C VAL A 261 16.79 7.15 7.10
N THR A 262 16.72 8.09 6.15
CA THR A 262 16.66 9.52 6.42
C THR A 262 15.26 9.94 6.86
N ALA A 263 14.23 9.41 6.20
CA ALA A 263 12.85 9.75 6.50
C ALA A 263 11.90 8.58 6.25
N ILE A 264 10.84 8.52 7.05
CA ILE A 264 9.73 7.58 6.90
C ILE A 264 8.52 8.35 6.38
N ILE A 265 7.92 7.87 5.29
CA ILE A 265 6.61 8.31 4.85
C ILE A 265 5.60 7.24 5.25
N PHE A 266 4.76 7.55 6.23
CA PHE A 266 3.71 6.66 6.70
C PHE A 266 2.36 7.02 6.06
N CYS A 267 1.80 6.11 5.27
CA CYS A 267 0.56 6.32 4.54
C CYS A 267 -0.65 5.71 5.27
N VAL A 268 -1.64 6.55 5.55
CA VAL A 268 -2.95 6.22 6.11
C VAL A 268 -4.00 6.46 5.05
N ALA A 269 -4.93 5.52 4.87
CA ALA A 269 -6.11 5.76 4.04
C ALA A 269 -7.21 6.38 4.91
N LEU A 270 -7.52 7.65 4.71
CA LEU A 270 -8.59 8.34 5.45
C LEU A 270 -9.93 7.64 5.25
N SER A 271 -10.23 7.21 4.03
CA SER A 271 -11.49 6.53 3.70
C SER A 271 -11.65 5.14 4.33
N ASP A 272 -10.66 4.60 5.03
CA ASP A 272 -10.72 3.25 5.60
C ASP A 272 -11.41 3.22 6.99
N TYR A 273 -11.89 4.36 7.53
CA TYR A 273 -12.48 4.45 8.88
C TYR A 273 -13.72 3.56 9.10
N ASP A 274 -14.51 3.27 8.07
CA ASP A 274 -15.70 2.42 8.17
C ASP A 274 -15.50 1.03 7.57
N LEU A 275 -14.25 0.63 7.34
CA LEU A 275 -13.88 -0.66 6.76
C LEU A 275 -13.25 -1.57 7.81
N VAL A 276 -13.39 -2.88 7.61
CA VAL A 276 -12.69 -3.93 8.37
C VAL A 276 -11.58 -4.57 7.54
N LEU A 277 -10.56 -5.12 8.22
CA LEU A 277 -9.49 -5.84 7.53
C LEU A 277 -10.07 -7.08 6.82
N ALA A 278 -9.55 -7.44 5.65
CA ALA A 278 -9.93 -8.73 5.05
C ALA A 278 -9.27 -9.93 5.73
N GLU A 279 -8.22 -9.69 6.52
CA GLU A 279 -7.55 -10.73 7.32
C GLU A 279 -8.33 -11.02 8.61
N ASP A 280 -9.15 -10.06 9.06
CA ASP A 280 -9.79 -10.04 10.36
C ASP A 280 -11.00 -9.09 10.30
N GLU A 281 -12.20 -9.67 10.11
CA GLU A 281 -13.45 -8.92 9.95
C GLU A 281 -13.90 -8.21 11.25
N GLU A 282 -13.28 -8.50 12.39
CA GLU A 282 -13.54 -7.82 13.66
C GLU A 282 -12.66 -6.59 13.86
N MET A 283 -11.57 -6.46 13.09
CA MET A 283 -10.58 -5.40 13.26
C MET A 283 -10.77 -4.28 12.24
N ASN A 284 -11.11 -3.09 12.75
CA ASN A 284 -11.26 -1.88 11.94
C ASN A 284 -9.93 -1.45 11.26
N ARG A 285 -10.04 -1.00 10.00
CA ARG A 285 -8.91 -0.60 9.15
C ARG A 285 -8.32 0.77 9.49
N MET A 286 -8.89 1.58 10.35
CA MET A 286 -8.20 2.75 10.90
C MET A 286 -7.46 2.37 12.19
N HIS A 287 -8.10 1.61 13.08
CA HIS A 287 -7.48 1.17 14.35
C HIS A 287 -6.18 0.38 14.17
N GLU A 288 -6.12 -0.58 13.25
CA GLU A 288 -4.85 -1.30 13.03
C GLU A 288 -3.76 -0.34 12.43
N SER A 289 -4.15 0.80 11.86
CA SER A 289 -3.25 1.75 11.20
C SER A 289 -2.60 2.61 12.27
N MET A 290 -3.42 3.05 13.23
CA MET A 290 -2.99 3.68 14.46
C MET A 290 -2.05 2.77 15.26
N LYS A 291 -2.41 1.50 15.48
CA LYS A 291 -1.51 0.53 16.17
C LYS A 291 -0.16 0.40 15.48
N LEU A 292 -0.16 0.31 14.15
CA LEU A 292 1.08 0.24 13.37
C LEU A 292 1.87 1.55 13.44
N PHE A 293 1.20 2.69 13.37
CA PHE A 293 1.84 4.00 13.49
C PHE A 293 2.46 4.21 14.86
N ASP A 294 1.76 3.90 15.96
CA ASP A 294 2.30 3.95 17.34
C ASP A 294 3.59 3.12 17.45
N SER A 295 3.58 1.89 16.92
CA SER A 295 4.76 1.02 16.92
C SER A 295 5.95 1.57 16.13
N ILE A 296 5.72 2.32 15.04
CA ILE A 296 6.78 2.89 14.22
C ILE A 296 7.26 4.22 14.81
N CYS A 297 6.33 5.11 15.16
CA CYS A 297 6.62 6.44 15.68
C CYS A 297 7.47 6.38 16.95
N ASN A 298 7.14 5.44 17.84
CA ASN A 298 7.78 5.26 19.13
C ASN A 298 8.90 4.21 19.12
N ASN A 299 9.30 3.73 17.95
CA ASN A 299 10.42 2.80 17.83
C ASN A 299 11.75 3.51 18.15
N LYS A 300 12.64 2.83 18.89
CA LYS A 300 13.99 3.30 19.22
C LYS A 300 14.88 3.44 17.98
N TRP A 301 14.73 2.56 16.98
CA TRP A 301 15.47 2.65 15.71
C TRP A 301 15.18 3.92 14.91
N PHE A 302 14.02 4.55 15.15
CA PHE A 302 13.58 5.74 14.43
C PHE A 302 13.56 6.97 15.32
N THR A 303 14.37 7.03 16.38
CA THR A 303 14.36 8.17 17.30
C THR A 303 14.72 9.46 16.56
N ASP A 304 15.76 9.43 15.74
CA ASP A 304 16.25 10.60 14.98
C ASP A 304 15.74 10.64 13.52
N THR A 305 14.94 9.64 13.12
CA THR A 305 14.36 9.58 11.77
C THR A 305 13.15 10.49 11.65
N SER A 306 13.15 11.36 10.64
CA SER A 306 12.01 12.22 10.33
C SER A 306 10.78 11.38 9.95
N ILE A 307 9.62 11.68 10.54
CA ILE A 307 8.35 11.01 10.20
C ILE A 307 7.43 11.98 9.49
N ILE A 308 7.00 11.57 8.30
CA ILE A 308 6.02 12.24 7.48
C ILE A 308 4.77 11.37 7.47
N LEU A 309 3.62 11.95 7.80
CA LEU A 309 2.33 11.27 7.84
C LEU A 309 1.50 11.71 6.64
N PHE A 310 1.21 10.79 5.73
CA PHE A 310 0.29 11.00 4.62
C PHE A 310 -1.10 10.49 4.99
N LEU A 311 -2.02 11.42 5.18
CA LEU A 311 -3.45 11.17 5.29
C LEU A 311 -4.04 11.14 3.88
N ASN A 312 -3.92 9.98 3.24
CA ASN A 312 -4.22 9.74 1.83
C ASN A 312 -5.70 9.40 1.58
N LYS A 313 -6.09 9.41 0.30
CA LYS A 313 -7.47 9.21 -0.19
C LYS A 313 -8.43 10.26 0.35
N LYS A 314 -7.98 11.51 0.46
CA LYS A 314 -8.82 12.61 0.92
C LYS A 314 -10.06 12.80 0.05
N ASP A 315 -9.95 12.53 -1.24
CA ASP A 315 -11.03 12.56 -2.24
C ASP A 315 -12.13 11.54 -1.93
N LEU A 316 -11.74 10.31 -1.62
CA LEU A 316 -12.70 9.26 -1.25
C LEU A 316 -13.28 9.51 0.15
N PHE A 317 -12.50 10.09 1.06
CA PHE A 317 -12.96 10.44 2.40
C PHE A 317 -14.00 11.55 2.37
N GLU A 318 -13.78 12.62 1.60
CA GLU A 318 -14.70 13.75 1.43
C GLU A 318 -16.09 13.32 0.96
N GLU A 319 -16.15 12.39 0.01
CA GLU A 319 -17.44 11.84 -0.45
C GLU A 319 -18.06 10.85 0.55
N LYS A 320 -17.23 10.14 1.33
CA LYS A 320 -17.70 9.12 2.25
C LYS A 320 -18.24 9.71 3.56
N ILE A 321 -17.61 10.75 4.11
CA ILE A 321 -18.01 11.35 5.39
C ILE A 321 -19.43 11.93 5.36
N LYS A 322 -19.89 12.36 4.17
CA LYS A 322 -21.27 12.83 3.94
C LYS A 322 -22.35 11.76 4.19
N LYS A 323 -21.99 10.48 4.15
CA LYS A 323 -22.93 9.33 4.17
C LYS A 323 -22.64 8.25 5.20
N SER A 324 -21.42 8.20 5.74
CA SER A 324 -20.99 7.21 6.74
C SER A 324 -20.41 7.97 7.93
N PRO A 325 -20.96 7.82 9.15
CA PRO A 325 -20.53 8.61 10.29
C PRO A 325 -19.16 8.17 10.80
N LEU A 326 -18.32 9.13 11.18
CA LEU A 326 -16.98 8.84 11.73
C LEU A 326 -17.04 8.04 13.05
N THR A 327 -18.17 8.10 13.76
CA THR A 327 -18.40 7.38 15.02
C THR A 327 -18.36 5.85 14.90
N ILE A 328 -18.40 5.31 13.68
CA ILE A 328 -18.13 3.88 13.43
C ILE A 328 -16.70 3.51 13.88
N CYS A 329 -15.75 4.41 13.66
CA CYS A 329 -14.37 4.23 14.10
C CYS A 329 -14.13 4.85 15.47
N TYR A 330 -14.66 6.06 15.70
CA TYR A 330 -14.36 6.88 16.87
C TYR A 330 -15.65 7.22 17.62
N PRO A 331 -16.18 6.33 18.47
CA PRO A 331 -17.45 6.54 19.16
C PRO A 331 -17.54 7.86 19.95
N GLU A 332 -16.40 8.38 20.39
CA GLU A 332 -16.23 9.64 21.12
C GLU A 332 -16.19 10.89 20.24
N TYR A 333 -16.18 10.75 18.91
CA TYR A 333 -16.22 11.88 17.98
C TYR A 333 -17.55 12.64 18.10
N THR A 334 -17.48 13.93 18.42
CA THR A 334 -18.63 14.82 18.61
C THR A 334 -18.77 15.90 17.54
N GLY A 335 -17.82 15.96 16.58
CA GLY A 335 -17.85 16.92 15.49
C GLY A 335 -18.90 16.60 14.42
N SER A 336 -19.04 17.50 13.46
CA SER A 336 -19.93 17.34 12.32
C SER A 336 -19.40 16.33 11.29
N ASN A 337 -20.27 15.83 10.41
CA ASN A 337 -19.90 14.97 9.29
C ASN A 337 -19.39 15.78 8.08
N THR A 338 -18.50 16.75 8.35
CA THR A 338 -17.84 17.58 7.35
C THR A 338 -16.40 17.09 7.14
N TYR A 339 -15.82 17.37 5.97
CA TYR A 339 -14.46 16.97 5.66
C TYR A 339 -13.46 17.59 6.64
N GLU A 340 -13.57 18.89 6.88
CA GLU A 340 -12.60 19.69 7.62
C GLU A 340 -12.48 19.21 9.08
N GLU A 341 -13.60 19.11 9.80
CA GLU A 341 -13.61 18.69 11.21
C GLU A 341 -13.20 17.22 11.37
N ALA A 342 -13.71 16.34 10.51
CA ALA A 342 -13.43 14.91 10.61
C ALA A 342 -11.97 14.58 10.22
N ALA A 343 -11.43 15.25 9.21
CA ALA A 343 -10.04 15.11 8.77
C ALA A 343 -9.06 15.63 9.84
N ALA A 344 -9.35 16.80 10.43
CA ALA A 344 -8.56 17.36 11.53
C ALA A 344 -8.60 16.44 12.77
N TYR A 345 -9.76 15.87 13.09
CA TYR A 345 -9.87 14.91 14.18
C TYR A 345 -8.99 13.68 13.94
N ILE A 346 -9.06 13.05 12.77
CA ILE A 346 -8.20 11.90 12.44
C ILE A 346 -6.73 12.29 12.51
N GLN A 347 -6.34 13.46 12.02
CA GLN A 347 -4.98 13.97 12.15
C GLN A 347 -4.53 14.00 13.63
N CYS A 348 -5.32 14.63 14.51
CA CYS A 348 -5.01 14.67 15.94
C CYS A 348 -4.87 13.27 16.54
N GLN A 349 -5.77 12.33 16.18
CA GLN A 349 -5.71 10.95 16.67
C GLN A 349 -4.38 10.25 16.32
N PHE A 350 -3.78 10.53 15.16
CA PHE A 350 -2.47 9.98 14.81
C PHE A 350 -1.32 10.74 15.48
N GLU A 351 -1.36 12.07 15.51
CA GLU A 351 -0.32 12.90 16.12
C GLU A 351 -0.22 12.68 17.64
N ASP A 352 -1.35 12.38 18.30
CA ASP A 352 -1.40 12.05 19.73
C ASP A 352 -0.73 10.72 20.09
N LEU A 353 -0.50 9.84 19.12
CA LEU A 353 0.26 8.60 19.34
C LEU A 353 1.76 8.86 19.51
N ASN A 354 2.25 10.04 19.18
CA ASN A 354 3.65 10.40 19.41
C ASN A 354 3.91 10.69 20.89
N ARG A 355 4.71 9.84 21.54
CA ARG A 355 5.04 9.99 22.97
C ARG A 355 6.16 11.01 23.22
N ARG A 356 6.78 11.53 22.16
CA ARG A 356 7.94 12.44 22.20
C ARG A 356 7.65 13.72 21.40
N LYS A 357 6.51 14.35 21.65
CA LYS A 357 6.07 15.56 20.90
C LYS A 357 7.07 16.70 20.96
N ASP A 358 7.81 16.82 22.08
CA ASP A 358 8.78 17.90 22.30
C ASP A 358 10.08 17.73 21.49
N THR A 359 10.44 16.50 21.12
CA THR A 359 11.72 16.19 20.46
C THR A 359 11.57 15.61 19.07
N LYS A 360 10.38 15.12 18.72
CA LYS A 360 10.10 14.50 17.43
C LYS A 360 8.84 15.09 16.83
N GLU A 361 9.02 15.83 15.75
CA GLU A 361 7.92 16.40 14.97
C GLU A 361 7.39 15.39 13.96
N ILE A 362 6.06 15.38 13.74
CA ILE A 362 5.42 14.62 12.66
C ILE A 362 4.95 15.62 11.61
N TYR A 363 5.38 15.43 10.37
CA TYR A 363 4.98 16.28 9.25
C TYR A 363 3.77 15.69 8.56
N THR A 364 2.59 16.20 8.86
CA THR A 364 1.33 15.68 8.33
C THR A 364 0.89 16.37 7.04
N HIS A 365 0.51 15.59 6.03
CA HIS A 365 -0.04 16.08 4.76
C HIS A 365 -1.29 15.30 4.36
N PHE A 366 -2.32 16.02 3.93
CA PHE A 366 -3.51 15.45 3.31
C PHE A 366 -3.26 15.21 1.82
N THR A 367 -3.36 13.95 1.39
CA THR A 367 -2.96 13.54 0.05
C THR A 367 -4.08 12.86 -0.74
N CYS A 368 -4.04 13.05 -2.05
CA CYS A 368 -4.69 12.19 -3.03
C CYS A 368 -3.59 11.63 -3.92
N ALA A 369 -3.15 10.40 -3.65
CA ALA A 369 -2.04 9.79 -4.38
C ALA A 369 -2.32 9.61 -5.88
N THR A 370 -3.59 9.68 -6.32
CA THR A 370 -3.96 9.62 -7.75
C THR A 370 -4.00 11.01 -8.42
N ASP A 371 -3.74 12.09 -7.67
CA ASP A 371 -3.59 13.45 -8.19
C ASP A 371 -2.11 13.83 -8.21
N THR A 372 -1.54 13.87 -9.41
CA THR A 372 -0.12 14.19 -9.64
C THR A 372 0.27 15.57 -9.12
N LYS A 373 -0.61 16.58 -9.23
CA LYS A 373 -0.30 17.94 -8.74
C LYS A 373 -0.25 17.97 -7.22
N ASN A 374 -1.18 17.28 -6.57
CA ASN A 374 -1.19 17.17 -5.11
C ASN A 374 0.07 16.46 -4.60
N VAL A 375 0.46 15.35 -5.23
CA VAL A 375 1.67 14.60 -4.81
C VAL A 375 2.94 15.42 -5.07
N GLN A 376 3.04 16.12 -6.20
CA GLN A 376 4.18 17.00 -6.48
C GLN A 376 4.36 18.06 -5.39
N PHE A 377 3.31 18.81 -5.07
CA PHE A 377 3.36 19.85 -4.03
C PHE A 377 3.73 19.29 -2.65
N VAL A 378 3.17 18.13 -2.29
CA VAL A 378 3.44 17.49 -1.01
C VAL A 378 4.88 16.97 -0.97
N PHE A 379 5.38 16.41 -2.06
CA PHE A 379 6.75 15.90 -2.12
C PHE A 379 7.79 17.03 -2.11
N ASP A 380 7.47 18.18 -2.70
CA ASP A 380 8.29 19.39 -2.61
C ASP A 380 8.46 19.85 -1.16
N ALA A 381 7.35 19.92 -0.41
CA ALA A 381 7.33 20.29 1.00
C ALA A 381 8.10 19.28 1.88
N VAL A 382 7.90 17.99 1.62
CA VAL A 382 8.62 16.90 2.29
C VAL A 382 10.13 17.00 2.03
N THR A 383 10.52 17.29 0.79
CA THR A 383 11.94 17.44 0.43
C THR A 383 12.58 18.60 1.18
N ASP A 384 11.89 19.74 1.30
CA ASP A 384 12.40 20.90 2.02
C ASP A 384 12.59 20.60 3.52
N VAL A 385 11.70 19.81 4.12
CA VAL A 385 11.83 19.33 5.52
C VAL A 385 13.03 18.40 5.68
N ILE A 386 13.18 17.42 4.79
CA ILE A 386 14.30 16.48 4.80
C ILE A 386 15.62 17.25 4.66
N ILE A 387 15.69 18.24 3.77
CA ILE A 387 16.88 19.08 3.59
C ILE A 387 17.18 19.88 4.85
N LYS A 388 16.18 20.56 5.44
CA LYS A 388 16.37 21.37 6.65
C LYS A 388 16.90 20.55 7.83
N ASN A 389 16.35 19.36 8.07
CA ASN A 389 16.79 18.53 9.20
C ASN A 389 18.20 17.98 8.99
N ASN A 390 18.56 17.57 7.76
CA ASN A 390 19.93 17.17 7.44
C ASN A 390 20.94 18.33 7.56
N LEU A 391 20.54 19.56 7.21
CA LEU A 391 21.43 20.73 7.34
C LEU A 391 21.69 21.11 8.81
N LYS A 392 20.70 20.94 9.70
CA LYS A 392 20.88 21.09 11.15
C LYS A 392 21.88 20.07 11.71
N GLU A 393 21.82 18.82 11.26
CA GLU A 393 22.78 17.78 11.67
C GLU A 393 24.22 18.09 11.22
N CYS A 394 24.40 18.83 10.13
CA CYS A 394 25.70 19.30 9.66
C CYS A 394 26.18 20.60 10.36
N GLY A 395 25.44 21.15 11.31
CA GLY A 395 25.81 22.37 12.05
C GLY A 395 25.77 23.65 11.21
N LEU A 396 25.02 23.65 10.10
CA LEU A 396 24.89 24.80 9.20
C LEU A 396 23.71 25.72 9.54
N TYR A 397 22.96 25.43 10.63
CA TYR A 397 21.83 26.21 11.12
C TYR A 397 21.65 26.10 12.63
#